data_AF-A0A674JZ56-F1
#
_entry.id   AF-A0A674JZ56-F1
#
_cell.length_a   1.000
_cell.length_b   1.000
_cell.length_c   1.000
_cell.angle_alpha   90.00
_cell.angle_beta   90.00
_cell.angle_gamma   90.00
#
_symmetry.space_group_name_H-M   'P 1'
#
loop_
_entity.id
_entity.type
_entity.pdbx_description
1 polymer ?
#
loop_
_entity_poly.entity_id
_entity_poly.type
_entity_poly.pdbx_seq_one_letter_code
_entity_poly.pdbx_strand_id
1 'polypeptide(L)'
;MTGITQCWRGVVQQQVKRFLESWWQGPDFVERYCRLYLGLRGAMEELFGQQTAFALALRQGFSGALLQLSFLTAMHVSEQFARYVDQRIQESQTDAGNVESLHRLQRSLEPILFLSGLELANTFEHFYRYYLGDRLLAQGNVWLERAVVEQIGLCFPNRFPQQMLKSLSESEELQQQFHLFQLQQLDKRLLELDAGQEDAVRTRAGRGLGCAPSLPRAHGGAGEEGGVCAAMEEEPAEPEEEPEVKVLALSPRCWTVSPLCYLEDPSRCFPRPLGGYLARFADFYTNSQSRFGLEHTKPRRLQWTWLGHAELRFAGSTTLHVSTLQMYILLGFNSAQEVAVETLAQATGLSPVLLSHALKPLTGEAGILTQSLPQGGAYGGTGQGGGLSPVPRLWLLPKQTYLNVEDDEGSTLERKRNIICCLIIQILKGEKELHIDNLVFKVRGPGRRFLSFCCSSTDVLSCTLHLLSQGYVRRQEDNPQLLEYVSTEPTPSPSPSPPQQRPPQVTFQTVEIKTMPNAACAERRQTFSTFR
;
A
#
# COMPACT_ATOMS: atom_id res chain seq x y z
N MET A 1 30.76 31.20 -26.01
CA MET A 1 29.81 30.08 -25.82
C MET A 1 29.05 30.17 -24.50
N THR A 2 29.70 30.39 -23.35
CA THR A 2 29.07 30.51 -22.02
C THR A 2 27.96 31.57 -21.91
N GLY A 3 28.11 32.74 -22.56
CA GLY A 3 27.06 33.77 -22.55
C GLY A 3 25.80 33.37 -23.34
N ILE A 4 25.96 32.63 -24.44
CA ILE A 4 24.84 32.21 -25.31
C ILE A 4 24.07 31.06 -24.66
N THR A 5 24.76 30.09 -24.03
CA THR A 5 24.11 29.01 -23.30
C THR A 5 23.32 29.53 -22.08
N GLN A 6 23.84 30.54 -21.39
CA GLN A 6 23.11 31.22 -20.31
C GLN A 6 21.89 31.99 -20.82
N CYS A 7 22.02 32.67 -21.98
CA CYS A 7 20.88 33.33 -22.63
C CYS A 7 19.79 32.31 -23.02
N TRP A 8 20.19 31.18 -23.63
CA TRP A 8 19.28 30.09 -23.97
C TRP A 8 18.54 29.56 -22.74
N ARG A 9 19.25 29.30 -21.64
CA ARG A 9 18.64 28.92 -20.35
C ARG A 9 17.58 29.94 -19.92
N GLY A 10 17.89 31.24 -19.99
CA GLY A 10 16.96 32.31 -19.62
C GLY A 10 15.70 32.34 -20.49
N VAL A 11 15.85 32.17 -21.81
CA VAL A 11 14.73 32.08 -22.75
C VAL A 11 13.83 30.90 -22.42
N VAL A 12 14.42 29.71 -22.24
CA VAL A 12 13.69 28.49 -21.84
C VAL A 12 12.93 28.72 -20.54
N GLN A 13 13.63 29.22 -19.51
CA GLN A 13 13.03 29.46 -18.19
C GLN A 13 11.85 30.43 -18.27
N GLN A 14 11.96 31.51 -19.04
CA GLN A 14 10.89 32.49 -19.20
C GLN A 14 9.68 31.92 -19.95
N GLN A 15 9.90 31.10 -20.98
CA GLN A 15 8.81 30.45 -21.71
C GLN A 15 8.08 29.43 -20.84
N VAL A 16 8.82 28.59 -20.11
CA VAL A 16 8.23 27.60 -19.20
C VAL A 16 7.47 28.29 -18.07
N LYS A 17 8.00 29.40 -17.52
CA LYS A 17 7.31 30.19 -16.50
C LYS A 17 5.95 30.71 -16.99
N ARG A 18 5.91 31.36 -18.17
CA ARG A 18 4.65 31.86 -18.76
C ARG A 18 3.64 30.74 -19.01
N PHE A 19 4.14 29.59 -19.44
CA PHE A 19 3.31 28.39 -19.62
C PHE A 19 2.71 27.92 -18.29
N LEU A 20 3.54 27.79 -17.25
CA LEU A 20 3.10 27.39 -15.90
C LEU A 20 2.07 28.37 -15.34
N GLU A 21 2.27 29.68 -15.48
CA GLU A 21 1.31 30.70 -15.02
C GLU A 21 -0.06 30.59 -15.70
N SER A 22 -0.10 30.12 -16.96
CA SER A 22 -1.32 30.11 -17.78
C SER A 22 -2.08 28.78 -17.77
N TRP A 23 -1.39 27.65 -17.61
CA TRP A 23 -1.94 26.32 -17.91
C TRP A 23 -1.84 25.29 -16.78
N TRP A 24 -1.33 25.65 -15.60
CA TRP A 24 -1.06 24.68 -14.53
C TRP A 24 -2.29 23.92 -13.99
N GLN A 25 -3.52 24.45 -14.16
CA GLN A 25 -4.77 23.81 -13.73
C GLN A 25 -5.44 22.99 -14.85
N GLY A 26 -4.92 23.03 -16.07
CA GLY A 26 -5.56 22.38 -17.21
C GLY A 26 -5.53 20.85 -17.10
N PRO A 27 -6.59 20.13 -17.50
CA PRO A 27 -6.60 18.67 -17.48
C PRO A 27 -5.59 18.05 -18.45
N ASP A 28 -5.18 18.81 -19.49
CA ASP A 28 -4.17 18.43 -20.48
C ASP A 28 -2.81 19.12 -20.24
N PHE A 29 -2.57 19.57 -19.00
CA PHE A 29 -1.36 20.29 -18.60
C PHE A 29 -0.09 19.52 -18.98
N VAL A 30 0.00 18.24 -18.63
CA VAL A 30 1.22 17.45 -18.83
C VAL A 30 1.47 17.18 -20.31
N GLU A 31 0.43 16.91 -21.12
CA GLU A 31 0.63 16.81 -22.58
C GLU A 31 1.15 18.11 -23.18
N ARG A 32 0.60 19.26 -22.76
CA ARG A 32 1.08 20.57 -23.23
C ARG A 32 2.51 20.85 -22.79
N TYR A 33 2.87 20.47 -21.56
CA TYR A 33 4.23 20.56 -21.04
C TYR A 33 5.20 19.73 -21.90
N CYS A 34 4.83 18.49 -22.23
CA CYS A 34 5.63 17.63 -23.11
C CYS A 34 5.76 18.22 -24.53
N ARG A 35 4.69 18.80 -25.10
CA ARG A 35 4.75 19.49 -26.40
C ARG A 35 5.66 20.71 -26.37
N LEU A 36 5.62 21.51 -25.30
CA LEU A 36 6.51 22.65 -25.10
C LEU A 36 7.98 22.20 -25.04
N TYR A 37 8.26 21.13 -24.31
CA TYR A 37 9.59 20.53 -24.27
C TYR A 37 10.07 20.08 -25.66
N LEU A 38 9.24 19.36 -26.41
CA LEU A 38 9.59 18.91 -27.76
C LEU A 38 9.86 20.09 -28.70
N GLY A 39 9.04 21.15 -28.62
CA GLY A 39 9.26 22.36 -29.42
C GLY A 39 10.56 23.08 -29.07
N LEU A 40 10.86 23.26 -27.78
CA LEU A 40 12.10 23.89 -27.33
C LEU A 40 13.34 23.05 -27.62
N ARG A 41 13.24 21.72 -27.52
CA ARG A 41 14.29 20.79 -27.91
C ARG A 41 14.55 20.83 -29.42
N GLY A 42 13.49 20.82 -30.24
CA GLY A 42 13.61 20.95 -31.69
C GLY A 42 14.31 22.26 -32.09
N ALA A 43 13.86 23.39 -31.52
CA ALA A 43 14.50 24.69 -31.75
C ALA A 43 15.97 24.71 -31.29
N MET A 44 16.29 24.07 -30.16
CA MET A 44 17.67 23.93 -29.69
C MET A 44 18.53 23.14 -30.69
N GLU A 45 18.02 22.01 -31.18
CA GLU A 45 18.72 21.14 -32.13
C GLU A 45 18.93 21.85 -33.48
N GLU A 46 17.96 22.63 -33.95
CA GLU A 46 18.06 23.43 -35.18
C GLU A 46 19.07 24.58 -35.06
N LEU A 47 19.04 25.32 -33.94
CA LEU A 47 19.87 26.52 -33.76
C LEU A 47 21.31 26.21 -33.33
N PHE A 48 21.51 25.16 -32.53
CA PHE A 48 22.77 24.89 -31.85
C PHE A 48 23.31 23.47 -32.07
N GLY A 49 22.56 22.60 -32.75
CA GLY A 49 22.88 21.18 -32.90
C GLY A 49 22.73 20.40 -31.59
N GLN A 50 23.24 19.16 -31.56
CA GLN A 50 23.16 18.26 -30.40
C GLN A 50 24.23 18.52 -29.34
N GLN A 51 24.50 19.80 -29.05
CA GLN A 51 25.51 20.18 -28.06
C GLN A 51 24.99 19.98 -26.63
N THR A 52 25.73 19.21 -25.82
CA THR A 52 25.37 18.88 -24.43
C THR A 52 25.20 20.11 -23.53
N ALA A 53 25.96 21.18 -23.78
CA ALA A 53 25.85 22.43 -23.02
C ALA A 53 24.47 23.09 -23.19
N PHE A 54 23.89 23.05 -24.39
CA PHE A 54 22.56 23.60 -24.65
C PHE A 54 21.45 22.67 -24.14
N ALA A 55 21.65 21.34 -24.21
CA ALA A 55 20.75 20.37 -23.59
C ALA A 55 20.70 20.53 -22.06
N LEU A 56 21.85 20.79 -21.42
CA LEU A 56 21.91 21.11 -20.00
C LEU A 56 21.22 22.44 -19.69
N ALA A 57 21.43 23.47 -20.51
CA ALA A 57 20.77 24.77 -20.37
C ALA A 57 19.24 24.66 -20.54
N LEU A 58 18.75 23.80 -21.45
CA LEU A 58 17.34 23.46 -21.61
C LEU A 58 16.78 22.86 -20.31
N ARG A 59 17.41 21.80 -19.80
CA ARG A 59 17.02 21.16 -18.53
C ARG A 59 17.02 22.16 -17.38
N GLN A 60 18.09 22.95 -17.23
CA GLN A 60 18.19 23.97 -16.18
C GLN A 60 17.12 25.06 -16.31
N GLY A 61 16.71 25.42 -17.52
CA GLY A 61 15.63 26.39 -17.75
C GLY A 61 14.29 25.87 -17.26
N PHE A 62 13.94 24.62 -17.59
CA PHE A 62 12.75 23.94 -17.08
C PHE A 62 12.76 23.81 -15.55
N SER A 63 13.84 23.25 -14.99
CA SER A 63 14.00 23.10 -13.55
C SER A 63 13.96 24.45 -12.83
N GLY A 64 14.56 25.50 -13.40
CA GLY A 64 14.54 26.85 -12.86
C GLY A 64 13.16 27.49 -12.81
N ALA A 65 12.28 27.17 -13.76
CA ALA A 65 10.89 27.63 -13.75
C ALA A 65 10.05 26.87 -12.70
N LEU A 66 10.24 25.55 -12.60
CA LEU A 66 9.55 24.70 -11.62
C LEU A 66 9.90 25.08 -10.17
N LEU A 67 11.15 25.49 -9.92
CA LEU A 67 11.59 25.96 -8.58
C LEU A 67 10.92 27.26 -8.12
N GLN A 68 10.37 28.05 -9.05
CA GLN A 68 9.69 29.31 -8.70
C GLN A 68 8.22 29.13 -8.33
N LEU A 69 7.68 27.90 -8.44
CA LEU A 69 6.29 27.63 -8.11
C LEU A 69 6.05 27.81 -6.60
N SER A 70 4.86 28.32 -6.27
CA SER A 70 4.37 28.25 -4.89
C SER A 70 4.24 26.78 -4.46
N PHE A 71 4.27 26.51 -3.15
CA PHE A 71 4.18 25.15 -2.65
C PHE A 71 2.91 24.43 -3.13
N LEU A 72 1.74 25.06 -3.01
CA LEU A 72 0.47 24.47 -3.44
C LEU A 72 0.45 24.20 -4.95
N THR A 73 0.97 25.12 -5.76
CA THR A 73 1.09 24.92 -7.21
C THR A 73 2.05 23.78 -7.53
N ALA A 74 3.19 23.70 -6.85
CA ALA A 74 4.16 22.63 -7.03
C ALA A 74 3.57 21.27 -6.64
N MET A 75 2.74 21.20 -5.59
CA MET A 75 2.03 19.97 -5.24
C MET A 75 1.07 19.54 -6.34
N HIS A 76 0.21 20.45 -6.80
CA HIS A 76 -0.74 20.15 -7.86
C HIS A 76 -0.02 19.67 -9.13
N VAL A 77 1.02 20.40 -9.55
CA VAL A 77 1.84 20.02 -10.71
C VAL A 77 2.51 18.65 -10.52
N SER A 78 3.01 18.34 -9.31
CA SER A 78 3.59 17.03 -8.97
C SER A 78 2.58 15.90 -9.13
N GLU A 79 1.37 16.11 -8.62
CA GLU A 79 0.26 15.15 -8.70
C GLU A 79 -0.16 14.91 -10.15
N GLN A 80 -0.28 15.98 -10.95
CA GLN A 80 -0.61 15.86 -12.38
C GLN A 80 0.46 15.06 -13.13
N PHE A 81 1.75 15.30 -12.85
CA PHE A 81 2.81 14.46 -13.43
C PHE A 81 2.68 13.00 -13.02
N ALA A 82 2.45 12.71 -11.73
CA ALA A 82 2.31 11.33 -11.26
C ALA A 82 1.10 10.62 -11.89
N ARG A 83 -0.04 11.30 -11.98
CA ARG A 83 -1.26 10.82 -12.65
C ARG A 83 -1.02 10.57 -14.14
N TYR A 84 -0.31 11.47 -14.82
CA TYR A 84 0.01 11.30 -16.23
C TYR A 84 0.86 10.04 -16.46
N VAL A 85 1.86 9.79 -15.60
CA VAL A 85 2.67 8.55 -15.71
C VAL A 85 1.80 7.32 -15.49
N ASP A 86 0.92 7.34 -14.50
CA ASP A 86 -0.04 6.26 -14.24
C ASP A 86 -0.91 5.94 -15.48
N GLN A 87 -1.51 6.97 -16.09
CA GLN A 87 -2.32 6.82 -17.30
C GLN A 87 -1.52 6.24 -18.46
N ARG A 88 -0.29 6.74 -18.69
CA ARG A 88 0.57 6.24 -19.77
C ARG A 88 0.98 4.80 -19.59
N ILE A 89 1.21 4.36 -18.34
CA ILE A 89 1.47 2.96 -18.02
C ILE A 89 0.25 2.11 -18.36
N GLN A 90 -0.94 2.51 -17.89
CA GLN A 90 -2.19 1.77 -18.13
C GLN A 90 -2.54 1.67 -19.62
N GLU A 91 -2.40 2.75 -20.39
CA GLU A 91 -2.55 2.75 -21.84
C GLU A 91 -1.56 1.80 -22.54
N SER A 92 -0.34 1.67 -22.01
CA SER A 92 0.69 0.81 -22.58
C SER A 92 0.47 -0.67 -22.23
N GLN A 93 -0.35 -0.99 -21.22
CA GLN A 93 -0.66 -2.39 -20.84
C GLN A 93 -1.53 -3.10 -21.88
N THR A 94 -2.35 -2.39 -22.65
CA THR A 94 -3.18 -3.02 -23.70
C THR A 94 -2.35 -3.50 -24.89
N ASP A 95 -1.16 -2.91 -25.08
CA ASP A 95 -0.23 -3.18 -26.20
C ASP A 95 1.06 -3.88 -25.72
N ALA A 96 0.97 -4.71 -24.67
CA ALA A 96 2.08 -5.26 -23.88
C ALA A 96 3.15 -6.10 -24.63
N GLY A 97 3.06 -6.24 -25.95
CA GLY A 97 4.04 -6.93 -26.79
C GLY A 97 4.85 -6.03 -27.72
N ASN A 98 4.59 -4.72 -27.78
CA ASN A 98 5.24 -3.84 -28.76
C ASN A 98 6.44 -3.08 -28.17
N VAL A 99 7.65 -3.37 -28.63
CA VAL A 99 8.86 -2.62 -28.24
C VAL A 99 8.72 -1.11 -28.54
N GLU A 100 7.95 -0.75 -29.56
CA GLU A 100 7.67 0.64 -29.93
C GLU A 100 6.77 1.34 -28.89
N SER A 101 5.84 0.64 -28.25
CA SER A 101 4.99 1.24 -27.20
C SER A 101 5.83 1.61 -25.98
N LEU A 102 6.80 0.77 -25.63
CA LEU A 102 7.78 1.05 -24.57
C LEU A 102 8.66 2.26 -24.91
N HIS A 103 9.20 2.34 -26.14
CA HIS A 103 10.00 3.51 -26.55
C HIS A 103 9.18 4.80 -26.55
N ARG A 104 7.92 4.74 -26.99
CA ARG A 104 6.99 5.87 -26.94
C ARG A 104 6.72 6.31 -25.50
N LEU A 105 6.50 5.35 -24.59
CA LEU A 105 6.35 5.61 -23.17
C LEU A 105 7.62 6.29 -22.63
N GLN A 106 8.80 5.73 -22.87
CA GLN A 106 10.06 6.30 -22.41
C GLN A 106 10.27 7.73 -22.90
N ARG A 107 10.03 8.00 -24.18
CA ARG A 107 10.14 9.36 -24.74
C ARG A 107 9.15 10.33 -24.10
N SER A 108 7.96 9.87 -23.75
CA SER A 108 6.94 10.70 -23.09
C SER A 108 7.31 11.08 -21.64
N LEU A 109 8.18 10.30 -20.99
CA LEU A 109 8.63 10.50 -19.60
C LEU A 109 9.90 11.37 -19.50
N GLU A 110 10.63 11.58 -20.59
CA GLU A 110 11.85 12.40 -20.61
C GLU A 110 11.69 13.79 -19.98
N PRO A 111 10.59 14.54 -20.22
CA PRO A 111 10.40 15.88 -19.64
C PRO A 111 10.21 15.85 -18.11
N ILE A 112 9.76 14.70 -17.56
CA ILE A 112 9.53 14.49 -16.13
C ILE A 112 10.86 14.34 -15.39
N LEU A 113 11.94 13.93 -16.06
CA LEU A 113 13.27 13.85 -15.46
C LEU A 113 13.78 15.19 -14.94
N PHE A 114 13.19 16.31 -15.35
CA PHE A 114 13.55 17.65 -14.89
C PHE A 114 13.10 17.94 -13.45
N LEU A 115 12.26 17.07 -12.88
CA LEU A 115 11.93 17.08 -11.46
C LEU A 115 13.11 16.64 -10.59
N SER A 116 14.02 15.81 -11.12
CA SER A 116 15.12 15.26 -10.33
C SER A 116 16.05 16.36 -9.78
N GLY A 117 16.29 16.30 -8.46
CA GLY A 117 17.08 17.28 -7.72
C GLY A 117 16.29 18.51 -7.25
N LEU A 118 15.00 18.60 -7.53
CA LEU A 118 14.12 19.67 -7.03
C LEU A 118 13.38 19.20 -5.77
N GLU A 119 12.96 20.15 -4.93
CA GLU A 119 12.10 19.85 -3.78
C GLU A 119 10.81 19.14 -4.16
N LEU A 120 10.21 19.53 -5.29
CA LEU A 120 8.96 18.95 -5.78
C LEU A 120 9.10 17.45 -6.09
N ALA A 121 10.32 16.94 -6.29
CA ALA A 121 10.55 15.50 -6.45
C ALA A 121 10.06 14.68 -5.24
N ASN A 122 10.09 15.23 -4.02
CA ASN A 122 9.54 14.53 -2.84
C ASN A 122 8.02 14.41 -2.93
N THR A 123 7.35 15.48 -3.35
CA THR A 123 5.90 15.50 -3.52
C THR A 123 5.48 14.62 -4.71
N PHE A 124 6.23 14.66 -5.81
CA PHE A 124 6.05 13.74 -6.93
C PHE A 124 6.23 12.28 -6.51
N GLU A 125 7.30 11.95 -5.76
CA GLU A 125 7.54 10.61 -5.23
C GLU A 125 6.39 10.14 -4.34
N HIS A 126 5.83 11.03 -3.51
CA HIS A 126 4.69 10.74 -2.65
C HIS A 126 3.45 10.33 -3.45
N PHE A 127 3.03 11.16 -4.43
CA PHE A 127 1.89 10.82 -5.28
C PHE A 127 2.17 9.60 -6.16
N TYR A 128 3.36 9.50 -6.75
CA TYR A 128 3.74 8.36 -7.58
C TYR A 128 3.68 7.05 -6.79
N ARG A 129 4.15 7.04 -5.54
CA ARG A 129 4.09 5.87 -4.64
C ARG A 129 2.65 5.37 -4.45
N TYR A 130 1.68 6.28 -4.37
CA TYR A 130 0.28 5.92 -4.31
C TYR A 130 -0.20 5.24 -5.60
N TYR A 131 0.02 5.88 -6.76
CA TYR A 131 -0.27 5.29 -8.09
C TYR A 131 0.38 3.94 -8.31
N LEU A 132 1.65 3.82 -7.94
CA LEU A 132 2.36 2.54 -8.00
C LEU A 132 1.77 1.51 -7.04
N GLY A 133 1.43 1.90 -5.81
CA GLY A 133 0.86 0.98 -4.81
C GLY A 133 -0.44 0.33 -5.28
N ASP A 134 -1.34 1.11 -5.86
CA ASP A 134 -2.59 0.58 -6.45
C ASP A 134 -2.29 -0.42 -7.57
N ARG A 135 -1.47 -0.04 -8.55
CA ARG A 135 -1.13 -0.92 -9.68
C ARG A 135 -0.41 -2.21 -9.27
N LEU A 136 0.44 -2.15 -8.24
CA LEU A 136 1.19 -3.31 -7.73
C LEU A 136 0.35 -4.25 -6.87
N LEU A 137 -0.64 -3.71 -6.15
CA LEU A 137 -1.55 -4.53 -5.34
C LEU A 137 -2.69 -5.08 -6.20
N ALA A 138 -3.21 -4.30 -7.14
CA ALA A 138 -4.04 -4.78 -8.22
C ALA A 138 -3.27 -5.84 -9.02
N GLN A 139 -3.97 -6.79 -9.65
CA GLN A 139 -3.35 -7.91 -10.41
C GLN A 139 -2.67 -7.44 -11.73
N GLY A 140 -1.92 -6.33 -11.69
CA GLY A 140 -1.30 -5.66 -12.81
C GLY A 140 0.08 -6.21 -13.19
N ASN A 141 0.59 -5.74 -14.33
CA ASN A 141 1.81 -6.26 -14.92
C ASN A 141 3.08 -5.57 -14.39
N VAL A 142 3.79 -6.24 -13.48
CA VAL A 142 4.96 -5.69 -12.75
C VAL A 142 6.17 -5.38 -13.64
N TRP A 143 6.27 -5.95 -14.85
CA TRP A 143 7.45 -5.71 -15.70
C TRP A 143 7.56 -4.25 -16.16
N LEU A 144 6.43 -3.64 -16.54
CA LEU A 144 6.38 -2.26 -17.02
C LEU A 144 6.72 -1.28 -15.88
N GLU A 145 6.30 -1.63 -14.67
CA GLU A 145 6.61 -0.86 -13.46
C GLU A 145 8.12 -0.79 -13.21
N ARG A 146 8.84 -1.91 -13.36
CA ARG A 146 10.31 -1.93 -13.20
C ARG A 146 10.98 -1.02 -14.22
N ALA A 147 10.61 -1.12 -15.49
CA ALA A 147 11.20 -0.31 -16.55
C ALA A 147 10.97 1.20 -16.35
N VAL A 148 9.74 1.60 -15.98
CA VAL A 148 9.43 3.02 -15.72
C VAL A 148 10.15 3.51 -14.48
N VAL A 149 10.12 2.76 -13.37
CA VAL A 149 10.78 3.14 -12.12
C VAL A 149 12.30 3.28 -12.29
N GLU A 150 12.92 2.45 -13.13
CA GLU A 150 14.33 2.60 -13.51
C GLU A 150 14.57 3.90 -14.28
N GLN A 151 13.72 4.18 -15.28
CA GLN A 151 13.88 5.36 -16.12
C GLN A 151 13.74 6.67 -15.35
N ILE A 152 12.67 6.83 -14.57
CA ILE A 152 12.41 8.05 -13.78
C ILE A 152 12.98 7.96 -12.36
N GLY A 153 13.85 6.99 -12.10
CA GLY A 153 14.36 6.67 -10.76
C GLY A 153 15.07 7.82 -10.04
N LEU A 154 15.66 8.76 -10.79
CA LEU A 154 16.30 9.97 -10.25
C LEU A 154 15.29 10.98 -9.68
N CYS A 155 14.00 10.84 -10.01
CA CYS A 155 12.91 11.66 -9.49
C CYS A 155 12.35 11.13 -8.17
N PHE A 156 12.97 10.09 -7.58
CA PHE A 156 12.57 9.47 -6.32
C PHE A 156 13.66 9.63 -5.26
N PRO A 157 13.70 10.78 -4.55
CA PRO A 157 14.79 11.11 -3.64
C PRO A 157 14.95 10.13 -2.47
N ASN A 158 13.86 9.50 -2.00
CA ASN A 158 13.89 8.50 -0.92
C ASN A 158 13.96 7.05 -1.45
N ARG A 159 13.86 6.88 -2.77
CA ARG A 159 13.81 5.60 -3.48
C ARG A 159 12.65 4.71 -3.03
N PHE A 160 11.51 5.29 -2.62
CA PHE A 160 10.37 4.50 -2.17
C PHE A 160 9.82 3.58 -3.27
N PRO A 161 9.61 4.03 -4.52
CA PRO A 161 9.17 3.13 -5.61
C PRO A 161 10.11 1.93 -5.83
N GLN A 162 11.42 2.17 -5.81
CA GLN A 162 12.41 1.10 -5.91
C GLN A 162 12.33 0.12 -4.72
N GLN A 163 12.15 0.65 -3.50
CA GLN A 163 11.98 -0.17 -2.31
C GLN A 163 10.67 -0.97 -2.32
N MET A 164 9.58 -0.44 -2.89
CA MET A 164 8.32 -1.16 -3.05
C MET A 164 8.51 -2.38 -3.97
N LEU A 165 9.12 -2.19 -5.13
CA LEU A 165 9.44 -3.29 -6.06
C LEU A 165 10.38 -4.32 -5.43
N LYS A 166 11.39 -3.87 -4.67
CA LYS A 166 12.28 -4.77 -3.92
C LYS A 166 11.52 -5.58 -2.87
N SER A 167 10.63 -4.94 -2.13
CA SER A 167 9.84 -5.63 -1.10
C SER A 167 8.88 -6.68 -1.67
N LEU A 168 8.41 -6.51 -2.90
CA LEU A 168 7.64 -7.55 -3.60
C LEU A 168 8.50 -8.77 -3.89
N SER A 169 9.71 -8.59 -4.44
CA SER A 169 10.63 -9.72 -4.66
C SER A 169 11.02 -10.42 -3.35
N GLU A 170 11.30 -9.66 -2.30
CA GLU A 170 11.60 -10.22 -0.96
C GLU A 170 10.39 -11.01 -0.41
N SER A 171 9.17 -10.53 -0.66
CA SER A 171 7.96 -11.24 -0.26
C SER A 171 7.71 -12.52 -1.08
N GLU A 172 8.10 -12.55 -2.35
CA GLU A 172 8.00 -13.75 -3.18
C GLU A 172 8.99 -14.82 -2.73
N GLU A 173 10.22 -14.43 -2.38
CA GLU A 173 11.20 -15.31 -1.75
C GLU A 173 10.68 -15.85 -0.41
N LEU A 174 10.08 -15.00 0.43
CA LEU A 174 9.48 -15.42 1.70
C LEU A 174 8.33 -16.43 1.49
N GLN A 175 7.47 -16.21 0.49
CA GLN A 175 6.40 -17.14 0.14
C GLN A 175 6.95 -18.51 -0.28
N GLN A 176 8.04 -18.53 -1.07
CA GLN A 176 8.71 -19.78 -1.46
C GLN A 176 9.31 -20.49 -0.26
N GLN A 177 9.96 -19.76 0.66
CA GLN A 177 10.51 -20.32 1.89
C GLN A 177 9.41 -20.91 2.78
N PHE A 178 8.25 -20.25 2.87
CA PHE A 178 7.11 -20.79 3.61
C PHE A 178 6.60 -22.08 2.97
N HIS A 179 6.47 -22.12 1.64
CA HIS A 179 6.06 -23.33 0.93
C HIS A 179 7.02 -24.50 1.19
N LEU A 180 8.33 -24.27 1.09
CA LEU A 180 9.34 -25.27 1.43
C LEU A 180 9.25 -25.73 2.88
N PHE A 181 9.02 -24.79 3.82
CA PHE A 181 8.81 -25.13 5.22
C PHE A 181 7.58 -26.02 5.42
N GLN A 182 6.47 -25.75 4.74
CA GLN A 182 5.29 -26.61 4.79
C GLN A 182 5.57 -28.01 4.27
N LEU A 183 6.27 -28.14 3.14
CA LEU A 183 6.70 -29.43 2.59
C LEU A 183 7.58 -30.21 3.57
N GLN A 184 8.53 -29.53 4.22
CA GLN A 184 9.38 -30.15 5.26
C GLN A 184 8.58 -30.63 6.47
N GLN A 185 7.55 -29.89 6.89
CA GLN A 185 6.67 -30.33 7.98
C GLN A 185 5.83 -31.56 7.57
N LEU A 186 5.39 -31.63 6.32
CA LEU A 186 4.68 -32.80 5.81
C LEU A 186 5.60 -34.02 5.75
N ASP A 187 6.81 -33.87 5.21
CA ASP A 187 7.82 -34.94 5.16
C ASP A 187 8.13 -35.48 6.56
N LYS A 188 8.34 -34.58 7.53
CA LYS A 188 8.55 -34.96 8.93
C LYS A 188 7.38 -35.77 9.51
N ARG A 189 6.13 -35.36 9.23
CA ARG A 189 4.94 -36.09 9.70
C ARG A 189 4.83 -37.47 9.06
N LEU A 190 5.17 -37.60 7.77
CA LEU A 190 5.19 -38.90 7.09
C LEU A 190 6.24 -39.84 7.71
N LEU A 191 7.45 -39.33 7.97
CA LEU A 191 8.50 -40.09 8.65
C LEU A 191 8.12 -40.51 10.07
N GLU A 192 7.44 -39.64 10.82
CA GLU A 192 6.92 -39.96 12.16
C GLU A 192 5.82 -41.05 12.11
N LEU A 193 4.98 -41.07 11.07
CA LEU A 193 3.97 -42.12 10.87
C LEU A 193 4.61 -43.46 10.51
N ASP A 194 5.62 -43.46 9.63
CA ASP A 194 6.37 -44.68 9.26
C ASP A 194 7.11 -45.27 10.47
N ALA A 195 7.79 -44.43 11.26
CA ALA A 195 8.46 -44.87 12.49
C ALA A 195 7.47 -45.44 13.54
N GLY A 196 6.30 -44.80 13.69
CA GLY A 196 5.23 -45.28 14.57
C GLY A 196 4.64 -46.63 14.15
N GLN A 197 4.56 -46.90 12.84
CA GLN A 197 4.15 -48.21 12.31
C GLN A 197 5.21 -49.29 12.57
N GLU A 198 6.49 -48.99 12.38
CA GLU A 198 7.58 -49.92 12.68
C GLU A 198 7.65 -50.31 14.17
N ASP A 199 7.45 -49.35 15.07
CA ASP A 199 7.41 -49.60 16.53
C ASP A 199 6.16 -50.38 16.94
N ALA A 200 5.01 -50.15 16.32
CA ALA A 200 3.80 -50.95 16.54
C ALA A 200 3.97 -52.41 16.08
N VAL A 201 4.67 -52.63 14.96
CA VAL A 201 5.00 -53.97 14.44
C VAL A 201 6.00 -54.69 15.36
N ARG A 202 7.03 -53.99 15.84
CA ARG A 202 8.00 -54.54 16.82
C ARG A 202 7.34 -54.88 18.15
N THR A 203 6.41 -54.05 18.62
CA THR A 203 5.67 -54.30 19.87
C THR A 203 4.72 -55.49 19.75
N ARG A 204 4.12 -55.72 18.57
CA ARG A 204 3.34 -56.92 18.27
C ARG A 204 4.20 -58.18 18.16
N ALA A 205 5.38 -58.09 17.55
CA ALA A 205 6.31 -59.22 17.44
C ALA A 205 6.95 -59.62 18.79
N GLY A 206 7.18 -58.64 19.68
CA GLY A 206 7.75 -58.88 21.02
C GLY A 206 6.79 -59.53 22.04
N ARG A 207 5.48 -59.55 21.79
CA ARG A 207 4.48 -60.24 22.62
C ARG A 207 4.26 -61.72 22.26
N GLY A 208 5.01 -62.27 21.30
CA GLY A 208 4.88 -63.65 20.84
C GLY A 208 5.66 -64.72 21.62
N LEU A 209 6.53 -64.34 22.58
CA LEU A 209 7.39 -65.28 23.30
C LEU A 209 7.50 -64.89 24.77
N GLY A 210 6.65 -65.45 25.64
CA GLY A 210 6.82 -65.28 27.09
C GLY A 210 5.63 -65.74 27.94
N CYS A 211 5.70 -67.02 28.35
CA CYS A 211 5.14 -67.62 29.57
C CYS A 211 3.64 -67.46 29.91
N ALA A 212 2.97 -68.61 29.89
CA ALA A 212 1.68 -68.86 30.52
C ALA A 212 1.68 -68.51 32.02
N PRO A 213 0.62 -67.86 32.55
CA PRO A 213 0.21 -68.03 33.92
C PRO A 213 -0.82 -69.15 34.00
N SER A 214 -0.52 -70.13 34.84
CA SER A 214 -1.38 -71.20 35.29
C SER A 214 -2.74 -70.71 35.81
N LEU A 215 -3.80 -71.42 35.38
CA LEU A 215 -5.16 -71.38 35.92
C LEU A 215 -5.21 -71.47 37.46
N PRO A 216 -6.26 -70.87 38.06
CA PRO A 216 -7.12 -71.65 38.94
C PRO A 216 -8.59 -71.67 38.47
N ARG A 217 -9.23 -72.79 38.84
CA ARG A 217 -10.61 -73.21 38.56
C ARG A 217 -11.69 -72.28 39.16
N ALA A 218 -12.70 -72.00 38.33
CA ALA A 218 -14.15 -72.11 38.51
C ALA A 218 -14.79 -71.82 39.89
N HIS A 219 -15.72 -70.85 39.96
CA HIS A 219 -17.18 -71.08 40.04
C HIS A 219 -17.98 -69.77 40.22
N GLY A 220 -19.08 -69.65 39.46
CA GLY A 220 -20.36 -69.09 39.93
C GLY A 220 -20.65 -67.60 39.69
N GLY A 221 -21.76 -67.32 39.00
CA GLY A 221 -22.55 -66.10 39.22
C GLY A 221 -22.90 -65.31 37.97
N ALA A 222 -24.20 -65.24 37.67
CA ALA A 222 -24.82 -64.49 36.59
C ALA A 222 -24.64 -62.97 36.69
N GLY A 223 -24.80 -62.26 35.57
CA GLY A 223 -25.12 -60.83 35.60
C GLY A 223 -24.59 -60.01 34.42
N GLU A 224 -25.52 -59.65 33.54
CA GLU A 224 -25.64 -58.33 32.91
C GLU A 224 -24.88 -57.96 31.62
N GLU A 225 -25.68 -57.29 30.81
CA GLU A 225 -25.48 -56.76 29.47
C GLU A 225 -24.54 -55.54 29.46
N GLY A 226 -24.01 -55.20 28.28
CA GLY A 226 -23.75 -53.79 27.95
C GLY A 226 -22.39 -53.47 27.34
N GLY A 227 -22.41 -53.12 26.06
CA GLY A 227 -21.53 -52.07 25.52
C GLY A 227 -20.19 -52.52 24.92
N VAL A 228 -20.23 -53.16 23.74
CA VAL A 228 -19.08 -53.04 22.82
C VAL A 228 -19.16 -51.64 22.23
N CYS A 229 -18.31 -50.72 22.71
CA CYS A 229 -18.08 -49.44 22.07
C CYS A 229 -17.53 -49.70 20.67
N ALA A 230 -18.39 -49.64 19.66
CA ALA A 230 -17.99 -49.44 18.29
C ALA A 230 -17.27 -48.09 18.23
N ALA A 231 -15.94 -48.12 18.13
CA ALA A 231 -15.19 -46.98 17.67
C ALA A 231 -15.74 -46.64 16.28
N MET A 232 -16.50 -45.56 16.19
CA MET A 232 -16.82 -44.94 14.91
C MET A 232 -15.48 -44.63 14.24
N GLU A 233 -15.18 -45.38 13.20
CA GLU A 233 -14.24 -44.95 12.17
C GLU A 233 -14.81 -43.61 11.65
N GLU A 234 -14.20 -42.49 12.06
CA GLU A 234 -14.39 -41.24 11.34
C GLU A 234 -13.97 -41.53 9.90
N GLU A 235 -14.94 -41.58 8.99
CA GLU A 235 -14.64 -41.53 7.56
C GLU A 235 -13.69 -40.37 7.32
N PRO A 236 -12.59 -40.57 6.56
CA PRO A 236 -11.69 -39.49 6.24
C PRO A 236 -12.50 -38.46 5.46
N ALA A 237 -12.73 -37.30 6.07
CA ALA A 237 -13.28 -36.14 5.39
C ALA A 237 -12.54 -35.97 4.07
N GLU A 238 -13.27 -35.86 2.95
CA GLU A 238 -12.67 -35.57 1.65
C GLU A 238 -11.68 -34.41 1.81
N PRO A 239 -10.52 -34.44 1.15
CA PRO A 239 -9.54 -33.38 1.29
C PRO A 239 -10.21 -32.08 0.85
N GLU A 240 -10.56 -31.21 1.80
CA GLU A 240 -10.96 -29.84 1.48
C GLU A 240 -9.82 -29.26 0.63
N GLU A 241 -10.09 -28.94 -0.65
CA GLU A 241 -9.11 -28.29 -1.51
C GLU A 241 -8.59 -27.05 -0.78
N GLU A 242 -7.34 -27.08 -0.30
CA GLU A 242 -6.74 -25.91 0.34
C GLU A 242 -6.68 -24.78 -0.70
N PRO A 243 -7.20 -23.59 -0.39
CA PRO A 243 -7.17 -22.48 -1.34
C PRO A 243 -5.72 -22.10 -1.69
N GLU A 244 -5.48 -21.72 -2.95
CA GLU A 244 -4.15 -21.24 -3.39
C GLU A 244 -3.89 -19.83 -2.86
N VAL A 245 -3.27 -19.72 -1.67
CA VAL A 245 -3.02 -18.43 -1.02
C VAL A 245 -1.60 -17.90 -1.30
N LYS A 246 -1.49 -16.66 -1.79
CA LYS A 246 -0.23 -15.89 -1.86
C LYS A 246 -0.25 -14.73 -0.86
N VAL A 247 0.70 -14.69 0.07
CA VAL A 247 0.82 -13.62 1.06
C VAL A 247 1.88 -12.61 0.63
N LEU A 248 1.53 -11.32 0.69
CA LEU A 248 2.45 -10.20 0.47
C LEU A 248 2.87 -9.57 1.81
N ALA A 249 4.09 -9.86 2.26
CA ALA A 249 4.68 -9.28 3.47
C ALA A 249 5.46 -8.00 3.13
N LEU A 250 4.82 -6.85 3.30
CA LEU A 250 5.31 -5.55 2.83
C LEU A 250 5.79 -4.66 3.99
N SER A 251 6.84 -3.87 3.74
CA SER A 251 7.39 -2.94 4.75
C SER A 251 6.60 -1.63 4.81
N PRO A 252 6.09 -1.20 5.98
CA PRO A 252 5.33 0.05 6.10
C PRO A 252 6.18 1.31 5.85
N ARG A 253 7.50 1.18 5.65
CA ARG A 253 8.40 2.31 5.37
C ARG A 253 8.18 2.89 3.97
N CYS A 254 8.04 2.02 2.97
CA CYS A 254 7.89 2.40 1.56
C CYS A 254 6.46 2.26 1.05
N TRP A 255 5.58 1.54 1.76
CA TRP A 255 4.17 1.39 1.42
C TRP A 255 3.28 2.33 2.24
N THR A 256 2.41 3.09 1.59
CA THR A 256 1.41 3.96 2.24
C THR A 256 0.13 3.16 2.42
N VAL A 257 0.04 2.40 3.52
CA VAL A 257 -1.20 1.72 3.90
C VAL A 257 -1.96 2.61 4.85
N SER A 258 -3.19 2.99 4.47
CA SER A 258 -4.09 3.71 5.37
C SER A 258 -4.41 2.86 6.59
N PRO A 259 -4.38 3.40 7.82
CA PRO A 259 -4.79 2.67 9.02
C PRO A 259 -6.22 2.13 8.94
N LEU A 260 -7.07 2.76 8.12
CA LEU A 260 -8.45 2.33 7.87
C LEU A 260 -8.53 0.98 7.16
N CYS A 261 -7.43 0.49 6.58
CA CYS A 261 -7.39 -0.78 5.86
C CYS A 261 -6.96 -1.95 6.73
N TYR A 262 -6.64 -1.75 8.02
CA TYR A 262 -6.15 -2.83 8.87
C TYR A 262 -7.22 -3.87 9.16
N LEU A 263 -6.81 -5.13 9.14
CA LEU A 263 -7.59 -6.29 9.53
C LEU A 263 -7.00 -6.82 10.84
N GLU A 264 -7.77 -6.77 11.92
CA GLU A 264 -7.27 -7.17 13.24
C GLU A 264 -7.10 -8.69 13.38
N ASP A 265 -8.16 -9.47 13.12
CA ASP A 265 -8.15 -10.93 13.28
C ASP A 265 -8.73 -11.61 12.02
N PRO A 266 -7.86 -12.07 11.09
CA PRO A 266 -8.29 -12.79 9.90
C PRO A 266 -9.10 -14.06 10.21
N SER A 267 -8.84 -14.69 11.35
CA SER A 267 -9.47 -15.94 11.77
C SER A 267 -10.97 -15.78 12.07
N ARG A 268 -11.40 -14.57 12.39
CA ARG A 268 -12.82 -14.23 12.61
C ARG A 268 -13.55 -13.85 11.32
N CYS A 269 -12.80 -13.40 10.32
CA CYS A 269 -13.37 -12.88 9.08
C CYS A 269 -13.43 -13.94 7.98
N PHE A 270 -12.48 -14.87 7.95
CA PHE A 270 -12.34 -15.81 6.84
C PHE A 270 -12.66 -17.26 7.22
N PRO A 271 -13.04 -18.11 6.23
CA PRO A 271 -13.25 -19.54 6.44
C PRO A 271 -12.02 -20.22 7.06
N ARG A 272 -12.24 -21.32 7.80
CA ARG A 272 -11.19 -22.04 8.54
C ARG A 272 -9.96 -22.41 7.69
N PRO A 273 -10.07 -22.89 6.44
CA PRO A 273 -8.89 -23.20 5.61
C PRO A 273 -8.00 -21.98 5.40
N LEU A 274 -8.59 -20.85 5.00
CA LEU A 274 -7.88 -19.59 4.77
C LEU A 274 -7.35 -18.99 6.09
N GLY A 275 -8.18 -18.90 7.12
CA GLY A 275 -7.77 -18.39 8.43
C GLY A 275 -6.62 -19.20 9.04
N GLY A 276 -6.69 -20.53 8.94
CA GLY A 276 -5.63 -21.44 9.37
C GLY A 276 -4.32 -21.26 8.58
N TYR A 277 -4.40 -21.08 7.26
CA TYR A 277 -3.23 -20.78 6.44
C TYR A 277 -2.53 -19.48 6.89
N LEU A 278 -3.29 -18.39 7.06
CA LEU A 278 -2.76 -17.08 7.46
C LEU A 278 -2.11 -17.14 8.85
N ALA A 279 -2.70 -17.89 9.80
CA ALA A 279 -2.12 -18.11 11.12
C ALA A 279 -0.76 -18.84 11.02
N ARG A 280 -0.70 -19.96 10.26
CA ARG A 280 0.55 -20.70 10.04
C ARG A 280 1.63 -19.83 9.40
N PHE A 281 1.27 -18.98 8.45
CA PHE A 281 2.19 -18.03 7.82
C PHE A 281 2.73 -17.00 8.83
N ALA A 282 1.86 -16.44 9.68
CA ALA A 282 2.27 -15.48 10.71
C ALA A 282 3.22 -16.10 11.75
N ASP A 283 2.97 -17.34 12.14
CA ASP A 283 3.85 -18.11 13.03
C ASP A 283 5.20 -18.37 12.38
N PHE A 284 5.21 -18.81 11.11
CA PHE A 284 6.43 -18.99 10.34
C PHE A 284 7.25 -17.68 10.26
N TYR A 285 6.60 -16.57 9.93
CA TYR A 285 7.27 -15.27 9.82
C TYR A 285 7.88 -14.78 11.14
N THR A 286 7.20 -15.04 12.26
CA THR A 286 7.71 -14.66 13.59
C THR A 286 8.88 -15.56 13.99
N ASN A 287 8.79 -16.86 13.71
CA ASN A 287 9.79 -17.86 14.09
C ASN A 287 11.02 -17.87 13.18
N SER A 288 10.90 -17.44 11.92
CA SER A 288 12.03 -17.36 11.00
C SER A 288 12.99 -16.22 11.37
N GLN A 289 12.49 -15.14 11.96
CA GLN A 289 13.32 -13.99 12.38
C GLN A 289 14.37 -14.34 13.44
N SER A 290 14.09 -15.29 14.34
CA SER A 290 15.09 -15.73 15.33
C SER A 290 16.20 -16.58 14.69
N ARG A 291 15.89 -17.34 13.63
CA ARG A 291 16.85 -18.23 12.95
C ARG A 291 17.89 -17.49 12.10
N PHE A 292 17.62 -16.24 11.71
CA PHE A 292 18.54 -15.43 10.87
C PHE A 292 19.36 -14.40 11.67
N GLY A 293 19.54 -14.59 12.98
CA GLY A 293 20.47 -13.77 13.77
C GLY A 293 19.98 -12.36 14.14
N LEU A 294 18.68 -12.09 14.03
CA LEU A 294 18.05 -10.83 14.45
C LEU A 294 17.68 -10.80 15.96
N GLU A 295 18.35 -11.61 16.78
CA GLU A 295 18.06 -11.82 18.21
C GLU A 295 18.12 -10.53 19.06
N HIS A 296 18.82 -9.50 18.59
CA HIS A 296 18.99 -8.22 19.30
C HIS A 296 17.91 -7.18 18.97
N THR A 297 16.89 -7.54 18.18
CA THR A 297 15.78 -6.64 17.82
C THR A 297 14.44 -7.21 18.27
N LYS A 298 13.50 -6.35 18.68
CA LYS A 298 12.14 -6.79 19.03
C LYS A 298 11.55 -7.59 17.85
N PRO A 299 10.95 -8.78 18.08
CA PRO A 299 10.39 -9.59 17.01
C PRO A 299 9.32 -8.79 16.27
N ARG A 300 9.43 -8.73 14.94
CA ARG A 300 8.48 -8.01 14.09
C ARG A 300 7.25 -8.89 13.91
N ARG A 301 6.06 -8.32 14.12
CA ARG A 301 4.78 -8.98 13.88
C ARG A 301 4.18 -8.50 12.57
N LEU A 302 3.44 -9.37 11.90
CA LEU A 302 2.63 -8.99 10.75
C LEU A 302 1.41 -8.20 11.21
N GLN A 303 0.96 -7.27 10.37
CA GLN A 303 -0.30 -6.56 10.50
C GLN A 303 -1.08 -6.77 9.20
N TRP A 304 -2.23 -7.42 9.31
CA TRP A 304 -3.04 -7.77 8.14
C TRP A 304 -3.83 -6.58 7.61
N THR A 305 -4.21 -6.63 6.34
CA THR A 305 -4.98 -5.57 5.67
C THR A 305 -6.08 -6.13 4.78
N TRP A 306 -7.07 -5.31 4.48
CA TRP A 306 -8.15 -5.55 3.52
C TRP A 306 -7.77 -5.23 2.05
N LEU A 307 -6.48 -4.95 1.78
CA LEU A 307 -5.98 -4.56 0.45
C LEU A 307 -5.67 -5.76 -0.46
N GLY A 308 -6.03 -6.98 -0.03
CA GLY A 308 -5.84 -8.19 -0.82
C GLY A 308 -6.92 -8.38 -1.87
N HIS A 309 -6.72 -9.39 -2.71
CA HIS A 309 -7.64 -9.81 -3.76
C HIS A 309 -7.90 -11.31 -3.64
N ALA A 310 -9.06 -11.74 -4.13
CA ALA A 310 -9.47 -13.13 -4.12
C ALA A 310 -10.28 -13.47 -5.38
N GLU A 311 -10.27 -14.75 -5.74
CA GLU A 311 -11.13 -15.32 -6.77
C GLU A 311 -12.23 -16.18 -6.10
N LEU A 312 -13.48 -15.87 -6.40
CA LEU A 312 -14.65 -16.60 -5.91
C LEU A 312 -15.39 -17.28 -7.05
N ARG A 313 -15.80 -18.54 -6.85
CA ARG A 313 -16.75 -19.19 -7.76
C ARG A 313 -18.16 -18.79 -7.35
N PHE A 314 -18.93 -18.36 -8.34
CA PHE A 314 -20.34 -18.04 -8.22
C PHE A 314 -21.15 -18.88 -9.21
N ALA A 315 -22.25 -19.48 -8.72
CA ALA A 315 -23.16 -20.30 -9.52
C ALA A 315 -22.44 -21.39 -10.38
N GLY A 316 -21.36 -21.97 -9.86
CA GLY A 316 -20.62 -23.09 -10.44
C GLY A 316 -19.89 -22.83 -11.78
N SER A 317 -20.00 -21.64 -12.36
CA SER A 317 -19.52 -21.37 -13.73
C SER A 317 -18.82 -20.02 -13.90
N THR A 318 -19.02 -19.08 -12.98
CA THR A 318 -18.47 -17.72 -13.06
C THR A 318 -17.40 -17.51 -12.00
N THR A 319 -16.23 -17.01 -12.40
CA THR A 319 -15.20 -16.56 -11.48
C THR A 319 -15.32 -15.05 -11.25
N LEU A 320 -15.44 -14.65 -9.99
CA LEU A 320 -15.46 -13.25 -9.57
C LEU A 320 -14.07 -12.85 -9.06
N HIS A 321 -13.49 -11.79 -9.61
CA HIS A 321 -12.30 -11.15 -9.08
C HIS A 321 -12.71 -9.98 -8.18
N VAL A 322 -12.45 -10.14 -6.89
CA VAL A 322 -12.95 -9.26 -5.82
C VAL A 322 -11.84 -8.92 -4.82
N SER A 323 -11.99 -7.84 -4.04
CA SER A 323 -11.09 -7.56 -2.91
C SER A 323 -11.36 -8.52 -1.75
N THR A 324 -10.43 -8.64 -0.80
CA THR A 324 -10.66 -9.48 0.39
C THR A 324 -11.84 -9.00 1.24
N LEU A 325 -12.11 -7.68 1.24
CA LEU A 325 -13.29 -7.11 1.88
C LEU A 325 -14.58 -7.49 1.13
N GLN A 326 -14.58 -7.40 -0.20
CA GLN A 326 -15.72 -7.86 -1.00
C GLN A 326 -15.94 -9.36 -0.85
N MET A 327 -14.87 -10.17 -0.78
CA MET A 327 -14.96 -11.60 -0.50
C MET A 327 -15.65 -11.85 0.84
N TYR A 328 -15.26 -11.15 1.91
CA TYR A 328 -15.90 -11.25 3.21
C TYR A 328 -17.42 -10.96 3.12
N ILE A 329 -17.78 -9.87 2.44
CA ILE A 329 -19.19 -9.47 2.25
C ILE A 329 -19.95 -10.56 1.49
N LEU A 330 -19.42 -11.05 0.37
CA LEU A 330 -20.08 -12.05 -0.48
C LEU A 330 -20.23 -13.40 0.22
N LEU A 331 -19.25 -13.83 1.01
CA LEU A 331 -19.35 -15.04 1.82
C LEU A 331 -20.45 -14.94 2.89
N GLY A 332 -20.75 -13.74 3.37
CA GLY A 332 -21.89 -13.50 4.27
C GLY A 332 -23.23 -13.95 3.69
N PHE A 333 -23.40 -13.83 2.37
CA PHE A 333 -24.62 -14.26 1.67
C PHE A 333 -24.80 -15.78 1.58
N ASN A 334 -23.80 -16.58 1.97
CA ASN A 334 -23.98 -18.03 2.11
C ASN A 334 -24.83 -18.41 3.34
N SER A 335 -24.94 -17.51 4.32
CA SER A 335 -25.66 -17.74 5.58
C SER A 335 -26.89 -16.83 5.75
N ALA A 336 -27.03 -15.81 4.90
CA ALA A 336 -28.13 -14.84 4.96
C ALA A 336 -28.52 -14.37 3.55
N GLN A 337 -29.81 -14.13 3.31
CA GLN A 337 -30.28 -13.60 2.02
C GLN A 337 -30.07 -12.09 1.90
N GLU A 338 -30.04 -11.39 3.04
CA GLU A 338 -29.80 -9.95 3.14
C GLU A 338 -28.70 -9.66 4.17
N VAL A 339 -27.85 -8.69 3.84
CA VAL A 339 -26.76 -8.23 4.72
C VAL A 339 -26.84 -6.71 4.88
N ALA A 340 -26.98 -6.25 6.12
CA ALA A 340 -27.04 -4.83 6.46
C ALA A 340 -25.63 -4.22 6.60
N VAL A 341 -25.46 -2.99 6.11
CA VAL A 341 -24.17 -2.26 6.17
C VAL A 341 -23.74 -1.98 7.59
N GLU A 342 -24.67 -1.70 8.49
CA GLU A 342 -24.39 -1.42 9.90
C GLU A 342 -23.78 -2.65 10.58
N THR A 343 -24.29 -3.84 10.27
CA THR A 343 -23.75 -5.11 10.78
C THR A 343 -22.35 -5.37 10.23
N LEU A 344 -22.10 -5.08 8.95
CA LEU A 344 -20.77 -5.18 8.35
C LEU A 344 -19.78 -4.20 9.01
N ALA A 345 -20.20 -2.96 9.27
CA ALA A 345 -19.38 -1.96 9.94
C ALA A 345 -19.02 -2.38 11.38
N GLN A 346 -19.99 -2.93 12.13
CA GLN A 346 -19.74 -3.43 13.48
C GLN A 346 -18.82 -4.67 13.48
N ALA A 347 -19.00 -5.59 12.54
CA ALA A 347 -18.22 -6.82 12.47
C ALA A 347 -16.77 -6.58 12.00
N THR A 348 -16.57 -5.64 11.09
CA THR A 348 -15.25 -5.35 10.49
C THR A 348 -14.51 -4.18 11.15
N GLY A 349 -15.21 -3.32 11.88
CA GLY A 349 -14.65 -2.08 12.45
C GLY A 349 -14.30 -1.01 11.39
N LEU A 350 -14.72 -1.19 10.13
CA LEU A 350 -14.35 -0.32 9.02
C LEU A 350 -15.27 0.91 8.91
N SER A 351 -14.74 1.97 8.30
CA SER A 351 -15.52 3.18 8.05
C SER A 351 -16.63 2.93 7.01
N PRO A 352 -17.78 3.61 7.13
CA PRO A 352 -18.84 3.53 6.13
C PRO A 352 -18.36 3.92 4.72
N VAL A 353 -17.40 4.84 4.63
CA VAL A 353 -16.79 5.27 3.35
C VAL A 353 -16.08 4.10 2.69
N LEU A 354 -15.20 3.39 3.42
CA LEU A 354 -14.47 2.23 2.89
C LEU A 354 -15.42 1.10 2.45
N LEU A 355 -16.45 0.82 3.24
CA LEU A 355 -17.49 -0.15 2.89
C LEU A 355 -18.25 0.27 1.62
N SER A 356 -18.61 1.54 1.49
CA SER A 356 -19.30 2.05 0.30
C SER A 356 -18.47 1.88 -0.97
N HIS A 357 -17.14 2.08 -0.90
CA HIS A 357 -16.24 1.85 -2.02
C HIS A 357 -16.21 0.37 -2.44
N ALA A 358 -16.19 -0.56 -1.48
CA ALA A 358 -16.22 -1.98 -1.76
C ALA A 358 -17.57 -2.45 -2.34
N LEU A 359 -18.68 -1.88 -1.86
CA LEU A 359 -20.03 -2.24 -2.28
C LEU A 359 -20.41 -1.68 -3.66
N LYS A 360 -19.95 -0.47 -4.00
CA LYS A 360 -20.31 0.21 -5.25
C LYS A 360 -20.17 -0.64 -6.53
N PRO A 361 -19.05 -1.34 -6.79
CA PRO A 361 -18.95 -2.23 -7.95
C PRO A 361 -19.80 -3.50 -7.82
N LEU A 362 -20.11 -3.96 -6.60
CA LEU A 362 -20.98 -5.12 -6.38
C LEU A 362 -22.46 -4.81 -6.64
N THR A 363 -22.85 -3.54 -6.55
CA THR A 363 -24.23 -3.06 -6.68
C THR A 363 -24.47 -2.22 -7.95
N GLY A 364 -23.43 -2.06 -8.79
CA GLY A 364 -23.51 -1.32 -10.04
C GLY A 364 -24.21 -2.11 -11.14
N GLU A 365 -24.22 -1.58 -12.37
CA GLU A 365 -24.88 -2.21 -13.53
C GLU A 365 -24.34 -3.62 -13.85
N ALA A 366 -23.04 -3.84 -13.62
CA ALA A 366 -22.38 -5.15 -13.78
C ALA A 366 -22.27 -5.93 -12.45
N GLY A 367 -22.89 -5.43 -11.38
CA GLY A 367 -22.86 -6.01 -10.05
C GLY A 367 -23.76 -7.23 -9.88
N ILE A 368 -23.59 -7.94 -8.77
CA ILE A 368 -24.33 -9.16 -8.42
C ILE A 368 -25.24 -9.00 -7.20
N LEU A 369 -25.20 -7.82 -6.56
CA LEU A 369 -26.01 -7.47 -5.40
C LEU A 369 -27.03 -6.39 -5.77
N THR A 370 -28.20 -6.43 -5.13
CA THR A 370 -29.22 -5.38 -5.25
C THR A 370 -29.37 -4.64 -3.94
N GLN A 371 -29.57 -3.32 -4.01
CA GLN A 371 -29.82 -2.49 -2.84
C GLN A 371 -31.33 -2.39 -2.59
N SER A 372 -31.79 -2.69 -1.37
CA SER A 372 -33.19 -2.41 -0.99
C SER A 372 -33.37 -0.92 -0.64
N LEU A 373 -34.56 -0.35 -0.94
CA LEU A 373 -34.92 1.09 -0.86
C LEU A 373 -34.50 1.80 0.47
N PRO A 374 -34.35 3.14 0.52
CA PRO A 374 -33.33 3.84 1.29
C PRO A 374 -33.78 4.21 2.72
N GLN A 375 -34.34 3.26 3.46
CA GLN A 375 -34.59 3.42 4.91
C GLN A 375 -33.82 2.45 5.80
N GLY A 376 -33.02 1.53 5.25
CA GLY A 376 -32.33 0.53 6.09
C GLY A 376 -31.10 -0.14 5.50
N GLY A 377 -30.41 0.45 4.52
CA GLY A 377 -29.04 0.06 4.13
C GLY A 377 -28.77 -1.42 3.84
N ALA A 378 -29.80 -2.22 3.54
CA ALA A 378 -29.66 -3.66 3.34
C ALA A 378 -29.43 -3.99 1.86
N TYR A 379 -28.65 -5.03 1.60
CA TYR A 379 -28.42 -5.56 0.26
C TYR A 379 -28.97 -6.97 0.17
N GLY A 380 -29.73 -7.25 -0.90
CA GLY A 380 -30.27 -8.57 -1.22
C GLY A 380 -29.47 -9.26 -2.31
N GLY A 381 -29.17 -10.55 -2.11
CA GLY A 381 -28.55 -11.40 -3.13
C GLY A 381 -29.55 -11.76 -4.23
N THR A 382 -29.27 -11.41 -5.48
CA THR A 382 -30.11 -11.84 -6.61
C THR A 382 -29.81 -13.28 -6.99
N GLY A 383 -30.80 -14.16 -6.82
CA GLY A 383 -30.79 -15.53 -7.33
C GLY A 383 -31.14 -15.68 -8.81
N GLN A 384 -31.32 -14.59 -9.58
CA GLN A 384 -31.60 -14.66 -11.02
C GLN A 384 -30.98 -13.46 -11.76
N GLY A 385 -29.89 -13.72 -12.49
CA GLY A 385 -29.41 -12.80 -13.51
C GLY A 385 -30.34 -12.85 -14.72
N GLY A 386 -31.19 -11.83 -14.86
CA GLY A 386 -31.90 -11.59 -16.11
C GLY A 386 -30.91 -11.25 -17.21
N GLY A 387 -30.75 -12.15 -18.19
CA GLY A 387 -30.36 -11.80 -19.56
C GLY A 387 -28.88 -11.59 -19.90
N LEU A 388 -27.93 -11.87 -19.00
CA LEU A 388 -26.50 -11.81 -19.36
C LEU A 388 -25.99 -13.21 -19.75
N SER A 389 -25.49 -13.33 -20.97
CA SER A 389 -24.65 -14.46 -21.42
C SER A 389 -23.63 -14.82 -20.32
N PRO A 390 -23.36 -16.11 -20.03
CA PRO A 390 -22.42 -16.49 -18.99
C PRO A 390 -21.04 -15.92 -19.29
N VAL A 391 -20.65 -14.86 -18.58
CA VAL A 391 -19.31 -14.31 -18.63
C VAL A 391 -18.46 -15.17 -17.71
N PRO A 392 -17.43 -15.87 -18.20
CA PRO A 392 -16.66 -16.81 -17.38
C PRO A 392 -15.85 -16.11 -16.27
N ARG A 393 -15.51 -14.83 -16.43
CA ARG A 393 -14.76 -14.04 -15.42
C ARG A 393 -15.29 -12.62 -15.32
N LEU A 394 -15.61 -12.18 -14.11
CA LEU A 394 -16.13 -10.84 -13.83
C LEU A 394 -15.19 -10.10 -12.86
N TRP A 395 -14.74 -8.91 -13.27
CA TRP A 395 -13.85 -8.06 -12.47
C TRP A 395 -14.66 -7.02 -11.72
N LEU A 396 -14.86 -7.24 -10.43
CA LEU A 396 -15.65 -6.37 -9.54
C LEU A 396 -14.77 -5.60 -8.55
N LEU A 397 -13.45 -5.57 -8.80
CA LEU A 397 -12.51 -4.85 -7.96
C LEU A 397 -12.89 -3.36 -7.88
N PRO A 398 -12.98 -2.79 -6.66
CA PRO A 398 -13.16 -1.36 -6.54
C PRO A 398 -11.93 -0.69 -7.14
N LYS A 399 -12.12 0.38 -7.92
CA LYS A 399 -11.01 1.26 -8.27
C LYS A 399 -10.41 1.72 -6.96
N GLN A 400 -9.13 1.44 -6.69
CA GLN A 400 -8.47 2.01 -5.52
C GLN A 400 -8.12 3.47 -5.84
N THR A 401 -9.15 4.29 -6.07
CA THR A 401 -9.03 5.73 -5.88
C THR A 401 -8.70 5.89 -4.41
N TYR A 402 -7.42 6.14 -4.11
CA TYR A 402 -6.85 6.39 -2.77
C TYR A 402 -7.94 6.72 -1.78
N LEU A 403 -8.29 5.73 -0.95
CA LEU A 403 -9.42 5.74 -0.03
C LEU A 403 -9.50 7.07 0.71
N ASN A 404 -10.20 8.05 0.13
CA ASN A 404 -10.26 9.47 0.51
C ASN A 404 -9.31 9.77 1.67
N VAL A 405 -8.00 9.74 1.42
CA VAL A 405 -6.98 9.86 2.48
C VAL A 405 -6.88 11.35 2.77
N GLU A 406 -7.92 11.85 3.42
CA GLU A 406 -8.16 13.23 3.78
C GLU A 406 -8.17 14.17 2.56
N ASP A 407 -9.19 15.01 2.40
CA ASP A 407 -9.15 16.17 1.49
C ASP A 407 -8.02 17.18 1.84
N ASP A 408 -7.04 16.75 2.65
CA ASP A 408 -6.04 17.50 3.37
C ASP A 408 -4.61 16.90 3.22
N GLU A 409 -4.39 15.92 2.33
CA GLU A 409 -3.04 15.37 2.04
C GLU A 409 -2.05 16.49 1.64
N GLY A 410 -2.55 17.45 0.86
CA GLY A 410 -1.80 18.66 0.51
C GLY A 410 -1.41 19.50 1.72
N SER A 411 -2.32 19.72 2.66
CA SER A 411 -2.01 20.48 3.87
C SER A 411 -1.13 19.68 4.83
N THR A 412 -1.23 18.36 4.85
CA THR A 412 -0.35 17.48 5.64
C THR A 412 1.09 17.58 5.15
N LEU A 413 1.30 17.56 3.84
CA LEU A 413 2.62 17.79 3.24
C LEU A 413 3.11 19.22 3.47
N GLU A 414 2.23 20.21 3.38
CA GLU A 414 2.56 21.61 3.68
C GLU A 414 3.02 21.78 5.13
N ARG A 415 2.24 21.23 6.06
CA ARG A 415 2.50 21.24 7.49
C ARG A 415 3.81 20.53 7.80
N LYS A 416 4.07 19.37 7.18
CA LYS A 416 5.36 18.66 7.27
C LYS A 416 6.52 19.57 6.86
N ARG A 417 6.47 20.17 5.66
CA ARG A 417 7.51 21.08 5.16
C ARG A 417 7.71 22.27 6.09
N ASN A 418 6.63 22.93 6.49
CA ASN A 418 6.68 24.11 7.36
C ASN A 418 7.32 23.79 8.71
N ILE A 419 6.96 22.65 9.32
CA ILE A 419 7.59 22.18 10.56
C ILE A 419 9.10 21.97 10.35
N ILE A 420 9.51 21.27 9.28
CA ILE A 420 10.94 21.03 9.01
C ILE A 420 11.69 22.35 8.78
N CYS A 421 11.16 23.26 7.96
CA CYS A 421 11.76 24.58 7.72
C CYS A 421 11.91 25.38 9.02
N CYS A 422 10.86 25.43 9.85
CA CYS A 422 10.92 26.09 11.16
C CYS A 422 11.99 25.49 12.06
N LEU A 423 12.12 24.16 12.08
CA LEU A 423 13.14 23.48 12.88
C LEU A 423 14.56 23.78 12.39
N ILE A 424 14.79 23.79 11.07
CA ILE A 424 16.08 24.15 10.48
C ILE A 424 16.46 25.58 10.90
N ILE A 425 15.54 26.54 10.74
CA ILE A 425 15.76 27.93 11.13
C ILE A 425 16.06 28.04 12.63
N GLN A 426 15.31 27.34 13.49
CA GLN A 426 15.54 27.35 14.94
C GLN A 426 16.94 26.82 15.31
N ILE A 427 17.39 25.73 14.67
CA ILE A 427 18.73 25.17 14.90
C ILE A 427 19.80 26.16 14.45
N LEU A 428 19.71 26.69 13.23
CA LEU A 428 20.70 27.61 12.67
C LEU A 428 20.71 29.00 13.35
N LYS A 429 19.60 29.41 13.97
CA LYS A 429 19.58 30.60 14.84
C LYS A 429 20.36 30.39 16.14
N GLY A 430 20.29 29.18 16.70
CA GLY A 430 21.05 28.81 17.90
C GLY A 430 22.53 28.55 17.60
N GLU A 431 22.82 27.99 16.43
CA GLU A 431 24.15 27.59 15.98
C GLU A 431 24.50 28.39 14.73
N LYS A 432 25.21 29.51 14.94
CA LYS A 432 25.56 30.50 13.90
C LYS A 432 26.09 29.87 12.61
N GLU A 433 26.87 28.80 12.73
CA GLU A 433 27.39 27.99 11.63
C GLU A 433 27.19 26.51 11.92
N LEU A 434 26.70 25.74 10.96
CA LEU A 434 26.49 24.31 11.13
C LEU A 434 26.75 23.53 9.84
N HIS A 435 27.49 22.42 9.96
CA HIS A 435 27.68 21.47 8.86
C HIS A 435 26.37 20.77 8.48
N ILE A 436 26.15 20.55 7.19
CA ILE A 436 24.90 19.97 6.66
C ILE A 436 24.54 18.62 7.29
N ASP A 437 25.52 17.74 7.52
CA ASP A 437 25.29 16.44 8.16
C ASP A 437 24.87 16.58 9.63
N ASN A 438 25.45 17.56 10.34
CA ASN A 438 25.10 17.84 11.73
C ASN A 438 23.69 18.44 11.81
N LEU A 439 23.30 19.29 10.84
CA LEU A 439 21.94 19.79 10.72
C LEU A 439 20.96 18.64 10.50
N VAL A 440 21.24 17.75 9.53
CA VAL A 440 20.40 16.57 9.27
C VAL A 440 20.27 15.70 10.51
N PHE A 441 21.37 15.46 11.23
CA PHE A 441 21.36 14.69 12.48
C PHE A 441 20.51 15.38 13.56
N LYS A 442 20.64 16.69 13.75
CA LYS A 442 19.88 17.44 14.76
C LYS A 442 18.40 17.58 14.44
N VAL A 443 18.03 17.68 13.17
CA VAL A 443 16.61 17.66 12.74
C VAL A 443 16.00 16.27 12.91
N ARG A 444 16.79 15.19 12.75
CA ARG A 444 16.33 13.80 12.89
C ARG A 444 16.58 13.18 14.27
N GLY A 445 17.17 13.94 15.20
CA GLY A 445 17.73 13.43 16.45
C GLY A 445 16.68 12.81 17.40
N PRO A 446 17.09 11.82 18.21
CA PRO A 446 16.22 11.15 19.19
C PRO A 446 15.81 12.15 20.30
N GLY A 447 14.58 12.64 20.24
CA GLY A 447 14.05 13.68 21.13
C GLY A 447 12.89 14.46 20.52
N ARG A 448 12.77 14.43 19.18
CA ARG A 448 11.68 15.08 18.44
C ARG A 448 10.44 14.19 18.29
N ARG A 449 9.95 13.64 19.41
CA ARG A 449 8.75 12.77 19.47
C ARG A 449 7.43 13.46 19.08
N PHE A 450 7.45 14.78 18.89
CA PHE A 450 6.30 15.56 18.42
C PHE A 450 6.11 15.48 16.89
N LEU A 451 7.09 14.97 16.14
CA LEU A 451 6.89 14.72 14.71
C LEU A 451 6.01 13.48 14.57
N SER A 452 4.73 13.69 14.26
CA SER A 452 3.78 12.62 13.95
C SER A 452 4.07 11.94 12.60
N PHE A 453 5.08 12.41 11.85
CA PHE A 453 5.43 11.97 10.50
C PHE A 453 6.88 11.46 10.42
N CYS A 454 7.15 10.58 9.46
CA CYS A 454 8.51 10.14 9.15
C CYS A 454 9.30 11.27 8.46
N CYS A 455 10.46 11.63 9.04
CA CYS A 455 11.40 12.61 8.47
C CYS A 455 12.66 11.91 7.95
N SER A 456 12.85 11.89 6.63
CA SER A 456 14.07 11.39 6.01
C SER A 456 15.18 12.45 6.00
N SER A 457 16.42 12.05 5.74
CA SER A 457 17.49 13.01 5.45
C SER A 457 17.18 13.86 4.24
N THR A 458 16.53 13.28 3.24
CA THR A 458 16.20 13.95 1.99
C THR A 458 15.13 15.02 2.15
N ASP A 459 14.15 14.81 3.04
CA ASP A 459 13.19 15.84 3.43
C ASP A 459 13.89 17.09 4.00
N VAL A 460 14.88 16.88 4.87
CA VAL A 460 15.66 17.97 5.49
C VAL A 460 16.49 18.70 4.44
N LEU A 461 17.21 17.96 3.60
CA LEU A 461 18.03 18.56 2.54
C LEU A 461 17.18 19.37 1.55
N SER A 462 15.99 18.88 1.21
CA SER A 462 15.05 19.57 0.33
C SER A 462 14.56 20.86 0.98
N CYS A 463 14.17 20.83 2.26
CA CYS A 463 13.80 22.03 3.00
C CYS A 463 14.98 23.01 3.19
N THR A 464 16.22 22.51 3.27
CA THR A 464 17.42 23.37 3.30
C THR A 464 17.65 24.06 1.96
N LEU A 465 17.51 23.35 0.84
CA LEU A 465 17.54 23.94 -0.50
C LEU A 465 16.45 25.00 -0.66
N HIS A 466 15.28 24.78 -0.08
CA HIS A 466 14.18 25.74 -0.08
C HIS A 466 14.61 27.05 0.56
N LEU A 467 15.13 26.95 1.79
CA LEU A 467 15.56 28.11 2.56
C LEU A 467 16.76 28.83 1.93
N LEU A 468 17.65 28.10 1.24
CA LEU A 468 18.72 28.68 0.42
C LEU A 468 18.14 29.49 -0.75
N SER A 469 17.14 28.95 -1.45
CA SER A 469 16.50 29.63 -2.59
C SER A 469 15.76 30.90 -2.19
N GLN A 470 15.19 30.91 -0.98
CA GLN A 470 14.49 32.06 -0.40
C GLN A 470 15.44 33.07 0.28
N GLY A 471 16.72 32.72 0.43
CA GLY A 471 17.74 33.59 1.05
C GLY A 471 17.73 33.61 2.59
N TYR A 472 16.99 32.72 3.26
CA TYR A 472 17.01 32.59 4.72
C TYR A 472 18.24 31.88 5.25
N VAL A 473 18.87 31.05 4.41
CA VAL A 473 20.09 30.31 4.71
C VAL A 473 21.12 30.66 3.64
N ARG A 474 22.40 30.70 4.00
CA ARG A 474 23.51 30.88 3.07
C ARG A 474 24.52 29.76 3.24
N ARG A 475 25.15 29.34 2.14
CA ARG A 475 26.35 28.50 2.16
C ARG A 475 27.58 29.38 2.23
N GLN A 476 28.55 29.00 3.04
CA GLN A 476 29.83 29.71 3.10
C GLN A 476 30.56 29.58 1.75
N GLU A 477 31.24 30.64 1.31
CA GLU A 477 31.90 30.69 0.00
C GLU A 477 33.05 29.67 -0.09
N ASP A 478 33.84 29.56 0.99
CA ASP A 478 34.99 28.64 1.05
C ASP A 478 34.60 27.21 1.42
N ASN A 479 33.45 27.01 2.07
CA ASN A 479 32.97 25.70 2.49
C ASN A 479 31.45 25.55 2.29
N PRO A 480 30.99 25.03 1.13
CA PRO A 480 29.58 24.93 0.82
C PRO A 480 28.80 23.92 1.68
N GLN A 481 29.49 23.14 2.50
CA GLN A 481 28.89 22.20 3.45
C GLN A 481 28.51 22.88 4.78
N LEU A 482 29.04 24.08 5.05
CA LEU A 482 28.67 24.91 6.20
C LEU A 482 27.52 25.84 5.83
N LEU A 483 26.51 25.84 6.70
CA LEU A 483 25.28 26.60 6.55
C LEU A 483 25.18 27.66 7.63
N GLU A 484 24.74 28.85 7.24
CA GLU A 484 24.58 30.01 8.10
C GLU A 484 23.16 30.57 7.98
N TYR A 485 22.56 30.96 9.10
CA TYR A 485 21.28 31.67 9.07
C TYR A 485 21.49 33.14 8.67
N VAL A 486 20.69 33.61 7.71
CA VAL A 486 20.69 35.00 7.28
C VAL A 486 19.61 35.74 8.06
N SER A 487 20.04 36.58 9.02
CA SER A 487 19.10 37.37 9.81
C SER A 487 18.39 38.40 8.94
N THR A 488 17.08 38.25 8.81
CA THR A 488 16.18 39.26 8.24
C THR A 488 15.52 40.00 9.40
N GLU A 489 16.25 40.89 10.08
CA GLU A 489 15.62 41.87 10.96
C GLU A 489 15.29 43.14 10.16
N PRO A 490 14.01 43.38 9.81
CA PRO A 490 13.51 44.75 9.72
C PRO A 490 13.38 45.32 11.13
N THR A 491 13.85 46.55 11.33
CA THR A 491 13.77 47.31 12.57
C THR A 491 12.33 47.34 13.12
N PRO A 492 12.12 47.13 14.44
CA PRO A 492 10.80 47.04 15.03
C PRO A 492 10.16 48.44 15.17
N SER A 493 8.94 48.58 14.68
CA SER A 493 8.00 49.60 15.15
C SER A 493 6.86 48.92 15.92
N PRO A 494 6.38 49.53 17.01
CA PRO A 494 5.61 48.83 18.05
C PRO A 494 4.16 48.55 17.62
N SER A 495 3.69 47.34 17.94
CA SER A 495 2.28 46.97 17.89
C SER A 495 1.49 47.55 19.09
N PRO A 496 0.17 47.70 18.97
CA PRO A 496 -0.75 47.50 20.08
C PRO A 496 -1.44 46.13 19.97
N SER A 497 -1.65 45.54 21.14
CA SER A 497 -2.08 44.18 21.43
C SER A 497 -3.57 43.89 21.14
N PRO A 498 -3.95 42.63 20.84
CA PRO A 498 -5.34 42.17 20.78
C PRO A 498 -5.86 41.66 22.14
N PRO A 499 -7.18 41.74 22.40
CA PRO A 499 -7.79 41.31 23.66
C PRO A 499 -8.03 39.79 23.73
N GLN A 500 -7.92 39.27 24.96
CA GLN A 500 -8.18 37.89 25.35
C GLN A 500 -9.67 37.50 25.22
N GLN A 501 -9.96 36.33 24.66
CA GLN A 501 -11.25 35.64 24.84
C GLN A 501 -11.03 34.15 25.14
N ARG A 502 -11.71 33.67 26.20
CA ARG A 502 -11.72 32.28 26.69
C ARG A 502 -12.60 31.40 25.80
N PRO A 503 -12.33 30.08 25.75
CA PRO A 503 -13.17 29.11 25.04
C PRO A 503 -14.41 28.74 25.87
N PRO A 504 -15.58 28.50 25.24
CA PRO A 504 -16.68 27.81 25.89
C PRO A 504 -16.47 26.29 25.80
N GLN A 505 -16.76 25.63 26.92
CA GLN A 505 -16.84 24.19 27.09
C GLN A 505 -18.09 23.66 26.36
N VAL A 506 -17.98 22.51 25.67
CA VAL A 506 -19.14 21.75 25.19
C VAL A 506 -19.06 20.33 25.71
N THR A 507 -20.16 19.94 26.34
CA THR A 507 -20.42 18.74 27.12
C THR A 507 -20.89 17.58 26.24
N PHE A 508 -20.47 16.36 26.58
CA PHE A 508 -20.96 15.12 25.98
C PHE A 508 -22.36 14.76 26.52
N GLN A 509 -23.23 14.24 25.65
CA GLN A 509 -24.45 13.54 26.05
C GLN A 509 -24.51 12.16 25.39
N THR A 510 -24.54 11.14 26.25
CA THR A 510 -24.74 9.72 25.97
C THR A 510 -26.23 9.44 25.76
N VAL A 511 -26.60 8.64 24.76
CA VAL A 511 -27.93 8.01 24.67
C VAL A 511 -27.76 6.51 24.47
N GLU A 512 -28.27 5.75 25.44
CA GLU A 512 -28.36 4.29 25.45
C GLU A 512 -29.44 3.80 24.48
N ILE A 513 -29.16 2.74 23.73
CA ILE A 513 -30.20 1.94 23.07
C ILE A 513 -29.98 0.45 23.39
N LYS A 514 -31.09 -0.16 23.80
CA LYS A 514 -31.28 -1.49 24.38
C LYS A 514 -30.97 -2.63 23.42
N THR A 515 -30.33 -3.66 23.95
CA THR A 515 -30.18 -5.01 23.38
C THR A 515 -31.35 -5.93 23.78
N MET A 516 -31.63 -6.95 22.93
CA MET A 516 -32.15 -8.33 23.18
C MET A 516 -33.05 -8.80 21.98
N PRO A 517 -33.31 -10.12 21.75
CA PRO A 517 -32.38 -11.11 21.20
C PRO A 517 -32.97 -12.00 20.05
N ASN A 518 -32.07 -12.72 19.35
CA ASN A 518 -32.17 -14.04 18.65
C ASN A 518 -33.43 -14.51 17.86
N ALA A 519 -33.20 -14.95 16.61
CA ALA A 519 -33.75 -16.18 15.98
C ALA A 519 -32.93 -16.46 14.69
N ALA A 520 -32.23 -17.58 14.52
CA ALA A 520 -32.65 -18.96 14.19
C ALA A 520 -32.35 -19.31 12.72
N CYS A 521 -31.73 -20.48 12.56
CA CYS A 521 -31.00 -21.00 11.41
C CYS A 521 -31.91 -21.34 10.21
N ALA A 522 -31.43 -21.09 9.00
CA ALA A 522 -31.97 -21.62 7.75
C ALA A 522 -30.84 -22.24 6.91
N GLU A 523 -31.21 -23.30 6.17
CA GLU A 523 -30.33 -24.30 5.54
C GLU A 523 -29.26 -23.72 4.60
N ARG A 524 -28.04 -24.28 4.69
CA ARG A 524 -26.87 -23.93 3.87
C ARG A 524 -27.17 -24.18 2.38
N ARG A 525 -27.34 -23.10 1.62
CA ARG A 525 -27.04 -23.10 0.18
C ARG A 525 -25.74 -22.34 -0.04
N GLN A 526 -24.66 -23.08 -0.32
CA GLN A 526 -23.39 -22.46 -0.70
C GLN A 526 -23.56 -21.83 -2.09
N THR A 527 -23.60 -20.49 -2.12
CA THR A 527 -23.76 -19.70 -3.35
C THR A 527 -22.40 -19.21 -3.85
N PHE A 528 -21.47 -18.95 -2.92
CA PHE A 528 -20.10 -18.51 -3.18
C PHE A 528 -19.10 -19.48 -2.55
N SER A 529 -18.07 -19.89 -3.30
CA SER A 529 -16.95 -20.70 -2.78
C SER A 529 -15.59 -20.08 -3.14
N THR A 530 -14.68 -20.03 -2.17
CA THR A 530 -13.29 -19.57 -2.35
C THR A 530 -12.45 -20.61 -3.08
N PHE A 531 -11.51 -20.17 -3.91
CA PHE A 531 -10.53 -21.09 -4.49
C PHE A 531 -9.13 -20.49 -4.71
N ARG A 532 -8.97 -19.15 -4.67
CA ARG A 532 -7.66 -18.47 -4.76
C ARG A 532 -7.63 -17.16 -3.99
#